data_AF-A0AAE1LF32-F1
#
_entry.id   AF-A0AAE1LF32-F1
#
_cell.length_a   1.000
_cell.length_b   1.000
_cell.length_c   1.000
_cell.angle_alpha   90.00
_cell.angle_beta   90.00
_cell.angle_gamma   90.00
#
_symmetry.space_group_name_H-M   'P 1'
#
loop_
_entity.id
_entity.type
_entity.pdbx_description
1 polymer ?
#
loop_
_entity_poly.entity_id
_entity_poly.type
_entity_poly.pdbx_seq_one_letter_code
_entity_poly.pdbx_strand_id
1 'polypeptide(L)'
;TLGLSTLYYYSCERCGDLKKFRNCDGVDQEGPYESEANRRFIYASQVLGYRYEGMKKICAIMDFPPPVNINLYRAAVDKTHQATSDVSQINMRTAANQEAELTDSNDLTVSGDGTWQKRGYSSKNGVVTLVGVKTGKALDFEVMTTVCYGCSNYRGPTEGDKYEEWKKSHREECTVNHEGSSGLMEPVGMLRMFSRSEARNGVRYVRYVGDGDSKTYPTLVQNKPHGDTIPSKIECTGHVQKRMGTRLRALKKAMRGQKLSDGKTIGGAGRLTDKRIDQLSTYYGNAIRAAKDIK
;
A
#
# COMPACT_ATOMS: atom_id res chain seq x y z
N THR A 1 21.65 27.01 3.30
CA THR A 1 21.80 26.66 4.73
C THR A 1 22.37 25.26 4.81
N LEU A 2 23.37 25.03 5.67
CA LEU A 2 23.97 23.70 5.88
C LEU A 2 23.07 22.77 6.72
N GLY A 3 21.84 23.19 7.02
CA GLY A 3 20.91 22.46 7.86
C GLY A 3 21.48 22.25 9.26
N LEU A 4 21.38 21.03 9.75
CA LEU A 4 21.90 20.61 11.06
C LEU A 4 23.40 20.28 11.04
N SER A 5 24.07 20.34 9.88
CA SER A 5 25.51 20.11 9.80
C SER A 5 26.28 21.40 10.05
N THR A 6 27.17 21.37 11.03
CA THR A 6 28.00 22.51 11.43
C THR A 6 29.47 22.12 11.38
N LEU A 7 30.26 22.96 10.71
CA LEU A 7 31.71 22.88 10.70
C LEU A 7 32.27 23.92 11.67
N TYR A 8 32.95 23.45 12.69
CA TYR A 8 33.59 24.25 13.73
C TYR A 8 35.05 24.44 13.40
N TYR A 9 35.54 25.66 13.67
CA TYR A 9 36.95 26.02 13.58
C TYR A 9 37.43 26.40 14.98
N TYR A 10 38.51 25.76 15.42
CA TYR A 10 39.15 25.99 16.71
C TYR A 10 40.54 26.51 16.45
N SER A 11 40.84 27.72 16.91
CA SER A 11 42.20 28.29 16.86
C SER A 11 42.82 28.23 18.25
N CYS A 12 44.04 27.72 18.35
CA CYS A 12 44.82 27.79 19.58
C CYS A 12 45.56 29.14 19.66
N GLU A 13 45.22 29.97 20.64
CA GLU A 13 45.85 31.29 20.81
C GLU A 13 47.36 31.23 21.11
N ARG A 14 47.86 30.11 21.65
CA ARG A 14 49.29 29.93 21.95
C ARG A 14 50.14 29.47 20.78
N CYS A 15 49.68 28.46 20.02
CA CYS A 15 50.47 27.87 18.93
C CYS A 15 50.00 28.30 17.53
N GLY A 16 48.85 28.98 17.43
CA GLY A 16 48.27 29.40 16.15
C GLY A 16 47.60 28.27 15.36
N ASP A 17 47.57 27.04 15.91
CA ASP A 17 46.99 25.89 15.19
C ASP A 17 45.49 26.05 14.98
N LEU A 18 45.06 25.95 13.72
CA LEU A 18 43.67 25.90 13.32
C LEU A 18 43.22 24.45 13.12
N LYS A 19 42.34 23.98 14.01
CA LYS A 19 41.68 22.67 13.88
C LYS A 19 40.27 22.84 13.35
N LYS A 20 39.85 21.93 12.48
CA LYS A 20 38.48 21.81 11.99
C LYS A 20 37.83 20.57 12.59
N PHE A 21 36.59 20.69 13.04
CA PHE A 21 35.77 19.56 13.48
C PHE A 21 34.35 19.74 12.98
N ARG A 22 33.72 18.65 12.58
CA ARG A 22 32.34 18.64 12.09
C ARG A 22 31.50 17.79 13.02
N ASN A 23 30.29 18.23 13.32
CA ASN A 23 29.38 17.49 14.22
C ASN A 23 28.78 16.20 13.62
N CYS A 24 28.98 15.95 12.32
CA CYS A 24 28.47 14.77 11.64
C CYS A 24 29.28 14.47 10.39
N ASP A 25 29.31 13.20 10.02
CA ASP A 25 30.01 12.73 8.83
C ASP A 25 29.24 13.07 7.54
N GLY A 26 29.95 12.98 6.41
CA GLY A 26 29.36 13.01 5.08
C GLY A 26 28.87 11.63 4.67
N VAL A 27 27.75 11.58 3.94
CA VAL A 27 27.17 10.33 3.43
C VAL A 27 27.87 9.88 2.15
N ASP A 28 28.14 10.81 1.24
CA ASP A 28 28.77 10.54 -0.06
C ASP A 28 30.16 11.22 -0.11
N GLN A 29 31.18 10.50 -0.59
CA GLN A 29 32.52 11.07 -0.85
C GLN A 29 32.64 11.69 -2.25
N GLU A 30 31.76 11.31 -3.17
CA GLU A 30 31.71 11.81 -4.54
C GLU A 30 30.42 12.62 -4.75
N GLY A 31 30.55 13.95 -4.83
CA GLY A 31 29.43 14.88 -5.06
C GLY A 31 29.35 16.04 -4.07
N PRO A 32 28.31 16.90 -4.17
CA PRO A 32 28.08 17.96 -3.20
C PRO A 32 27.84 17.35 -1.80
N TYR A 33 28.59 17.84 -0.81
CA TYR A 33 28.59 17.31 0.56
C TYR A 33 27.17 17.18 1.14
N GLU A 34 26.73 15.94 1.38
CA GLU A 34 25.49 15.61 2.07
C GLU A 34 25.83 15.10 3.47
N SER A 35 25.40 15.79 4.52
CA SER A 35 25.67 15.36 5.89
C SER A 35 24.70 14.27 6.36
N GLU A 36 25.21 13.32 7.14
CA GLU A 36 24.41 12.26 7.74
C GLU A 36 23.27 12.80 8.62
N ALA A 37 23.53 13.86 9.41
CA ALA A 37 22.51 14.48 10.27
C ALA A 37 21.31 15.02 9.47
N ASN A 38 21.56 15.75 8.38
CA ASN A 38 20.49 16.22 7.50
C ASN A 38 19.75 15.06 6.83
N ARG A 39 20.45 14.04 6.35
CA ARG A 39 19.82 12.86 5.71
C ARG A 39 18.89 12.14 6.67
N ARG A 40 19.32 11.92 7.91
CA ARG A 40 18.48 11.34 8.98
C ARG A 40 17.29 12.22 9.33
N PHE A 41 17.46 13.53 9.42
CA PHE A 41 16.35 14.44 9.71
C PHE A 41 15.31 14.46 8.58
N ILE A 42 15.77 14.43 7.32
CA ILE A 42 14.90 14.31 6.14
C ILE A 42 14.17 12.96 6.15
N TYR A 43 14.86 11.87 6.43
CA TYR A 43 14.25 10.54 6.52
C TYR A 43 13.19 10.49 7.63
N ALA A 44 13.51 10.99 8.83
CA ALA A 44 12.57 11.09 9.94
C ALA A 44 11.32 11.91 9.55
N SER A 45 11.49 12.97 8.76
CA SER A 45 10.36 13.77 8.26
C SER A 45 9.42 13.02 7.32
N GLN A 46 9.93 12.05 6.56
CA GLN A 46 9.10 11.19 5.72
C GLN A 46 8.32 10.19 6.57
N VAL A 47 9.00 9.50 7.48
CA VAL A 47 8.41 8.46 8.34
C VAL A 47 7.31 9.05 9.22
N LEU A 48 7.53 10.24 9.78
CA LEU A 48 6.60 10.91 10.68
C LEU A 48 5.56 11.78 9.93
N GLY A 49 5.66 11.89 8.61
CA GLY A 49 4.65 12.53 7.76
C GLY A 49 4.60 14.07 7.81
N TYR A 50 5.51 14.73 8.53
CA TYR A 50 5.52 16.19 8.64
C TYR A 50 6.28 16.90 7.50
N ARG A 51 7.12 16.16 6.75
CA ARG A 51 7.81 16.64 5.53
C ARG A 51 8.59 17.96 5.74
N TYR A 52 8.95 18.63 4.65
CA TYR A 52 9.76 19.86 4.69
C TYR A 52 9.17 20.97 5.57
N GLU A 53 7.86 21.22 5.50
CA GLU A 53 7.21 22.25 6.31
C GLU A 53 7.26 21.93 7.81
N GLY A 54 7.10 20.65 8.17
CA GLY A 54 7.29 20.20 9.54
C GLY A 54 8.72 20.34 10.03
N MET A 55 9.71 20.04 9.18
CA MET A 55 11.12 20.26 9.53
C MET A 55 11.40 21.73 9.85
N LYS A 56 10.88 22.66 9.03
CA LYS A 56 11.01 24.10 9.30
C LYS A 56 10.41 24.49 10.66
N LYS A 57 9.22 23.97 10.99
CA LYS A 57 8.57 24.22 12.27
C LYS A 57 9.37 23.67 13.45
N ILE A 58 9.87 22.44 13.33
CA ILE A 58 10.70 21.80 14.37
C ILE A 58 11.96 22.62 14.61
N CYS A 59 12.68 22.99 13.54
CA CYS A 59 13.88 23.83 13.66
C CYS A 59 13.56 25.16 14.35
N ALA A 60 12.46 25.83 13.95
CA ALA A 60 12.07 27.11 14.53
C ALA A 60 11.71 27.02 16.03
N ILE A 61 11.03 25.96 16.45
CA ILE A 61 10.62 25.76 17.85
C ILE A 61 11.83 25.41 18.73
N MET A 62 12.75 24.61 18.21
CA MET A 62 13.94 24.14 18.93
C MET A 62 15.12 25.10 18.87
N ASP A 63 14.95 26.27 18.25
CA ASP A 63 16.01 27.24 17.98
C ASP A 63 17.22 26.62 17.24
N PHE A 64 16.94 25.72 16.30
CA PHE A 64 17.94 25.15 15.40
C PHE A 64 18.06 25.97 14.11
N PRO A 65 19.22 25.88 13.42
CA PRO A 65 19.33 26.39 12.07
C PRO A 65 18.20 25.85 11.18
N PRO A 66 17.70 26.65 10.22
CA PRO A 66 16.69 26.18 9.28
C PRO A 66 17.21 24.94 8.54
N PRO A 67 16.30 24.04 8.12
CA PRO A 67 16.69 22.84 7.38
C PRO A 67 17.44 23.22 6.09
N VAL A 68 18.06 22.21 5.47
CA VAL A 68 18.62 22.37 4.12
C VAL A 68 17.59 22.95 3.17
N ASN A 69 18.02 23.59 2.09
CA ASN A 69 17.08 24.16 1.13
C ASN A 69 16.18 23.08 0.49
N ILE A 70 15.06 23.51 -0.08
CA ILE A 70 14.05 22.58 -0.64
C ILE A 70 14.59 21.69 -1.77
N ASN A 71 15.56 22.16 -2.55
CA ASN A 71 16.13 21.39 -3.65
C ASN A 71 17.01 20.23 -3.13
N LEU A 72 17.84 20.50 -2.12
CA LEU A 72 18.62 19.47 -1.43
C LEU A 72 17.72 18.49 -0.69
N TYR A 73 16.65 18.98 -0.05
CA TYR A 73 15.64 18.11 0.55
C TYR A 73 15.03 17.16 -0.49
N ARG A 74 14.60 17.67 -1.66
CA ARG A 74 14.01 16.86 -2.72
C ARG A 74 14.99 15.80 -3.24
N ALA A 75 16.22 16.21 -3.55
CA ALA A 75 17.26 15.28 -3.98
C ALA A 75 17.52 14.17 -2.96
N ALA A 76 17.53 14.50 -1.65
CA ALA A 76 17.69 13.51 -0.60
C ALA A 76 16.47 12.57 -0.46
N VAL A 77 15.26 13.10 -0.65
CA VAL A 77 14.03 12.29 -0.70
C VAL A 77 14.06 11.34 -1.90
N ASP A 78 14.51 11.79 -3.07
CA ASP A 78 14.59 10.95 -4.27
C ASP A 78 15.61 9.81 -4.10
N LYS A 79 16.80 10.12 -3.58
CA LYS A 79 17.79 9.08 -3.21
C LYS A 79 17.22 8.09 -2.18
N THR A 80 16.44 8.58 -1.21
CA THR A 80 15.79 7.72 -0.21
C THR A 80 14.75 6.83 -0.85
N HIS A 81 13.93 7.39 -1.74
CA HIS A 81 12.92 6.66 -2.48
C HIS A 81 13.55 5.52 -3.28
N GLN A 82 14.62 5.80 -4.04
CA GLN A 82 15.36 4.80 -4.80
C GLN A 82 15.84 3.65 -3.90
N ALA A 83 16.57 3.97 -2.82
CA ALA A 83 17.07 2.96 -1.89
C ALA A 83 15.95 2.12 -1.27
N THR A 84 14.84 2.75 -0.86
CA THR A 84 13.69 2.01 -0.29
C THR A 84 12.97 1.17 -1.33
N SER A 85 12.92 1.62 -2.59
CA SER A 85 12.35 0.87 -3.71
C SER A 85 13.15 -0.39 -3.95
N ASP A 86 14.48 -0.28 -4.05
CA ASP A 86 15.39 -1.40 -4.29
C ASP A 86 15.27 -2.46 -3.16
N VAL A 87 15.30 -2.02 -1.91
CA VAL A 87 15.11 -2.90 -0.75
C VAL A 87 13.71 -3.55 -0.75
N SER A 88 12.67 -2.81 -1.13
CA SER A 88 11.31 -3.37 -1.21
C SER A 88 11.21 -4.47 -2.26
N GLN A 89 11.85 -4.31 -3.42
CA GLN A 89 11.87 -5.31 -4.49
C GLN A 89 12.57 -6.59 -4.04
N ILE A 90 13.73 -6.46 -3.38
CA ILE A 90 14.49 -7.59 -2.82
C ILE A 90 13.64 -8.34 -1.79
N ASN A 91 13.00 -7.60 -0.87
CA ASN A 91 12.18 -8.20 0.19
C ASN A 91 10.97 -8.93 -0.38
N MET A 92 10.27 -8.35 -1.36
CA MET A 92 9.10 -8.96 -1.98
C MET A 92 9.46 -10.21 -2.80
N ARG A 93 10.60 -10.19 -3.52
CA ARG A 93 11.11 -11.37 -4.22
C ARG A 93 11.47 -12.49 -3.25
N THR A 94 12.13 -12.14 -2.16
CA THR A 94 12.45 -13.10 -1.08
C THR A 94 11.18 -13.67 -0.45
N ALA A 95 10.16 -12.84 -0.24
CA ALA A 95 8.87 -13.28 0.28
C ALA A 95 8.15 -14.23 -0.68
N ALA A 96 8.20 -13.97 -2.00
CA ALA A 96 7.63 -14.85 -3.01
C ALA A 96 8.31 -16.23 -3.04
N ASN A 97 9.64 -16.26 -2.96
CA ASN A 97 10.40 -17.52 -2.87
C ASN A 97 10.03 -18.32 -1.62
N GLN A 98 9.95 -17.66 -0.46
CA GLN A 98 9.57 -18.31 0.80
C GLN A 98 8.13 -18.83 0.77
N GLU A 99 7.21 -18.11 0.14
CA GLU A 99 5.84 -18.60 -0.06
C GLU A 99 5.85 -19.85 -0.93
N ALA A 100 6.60 -19.85 -2.04
CA ALA A 100 6.71 -20.97 -2.95
C ALA A 100 7.32 -22.23 -2.29
N GLU A 101 8.37 -22.05 -1.49
CA GLU A 101 9.01 -23.11 -0.69
C GLU A 101 8.02 -23.73 0.33
N LEU A 102 7.25 -22.90 1.04
CA LEU A 102 6.25 -23.39 2.00
C LEU A 102 5.06 -24.10 1.34
N THR A 103 4.75 -23.75 0.09
CA THR A 103 3.68 -24.39 -0.68
C THR A 103 4.16 -25.53 -1.58
N ASP A 104 5.47 -25.77 -1.65
CA ASP A 104 6.13 -26.69 -2.59
C ASP A 104 5.63 -26.49 -4.04
N SER A 105 5.45 -25.22 -4.44
CA SER A 105 4.84 -24.86 -5.71
C SER A 105 5.05 -23.39 -6.06
N ASN A 106 5.18 -23.07 -7.35
CA ASN A 106 5.16 -21.70 -7.86
C ASN A 106 3.74 -21.16 -8.09
N ASP A 107 2.72 -21.97 -7.86
CA ASP A 107 1.30 -21.60 -7.97
C ASP A 107 0.76 -21.24 -6.58
N LEU A 108 0.73 -19.94 -6.29
CA LEU A 108 0.53 -19.41 -4.95
C LEU A 108 -0.93 -19.05 -4.66
N THR A 109 -1.23 -19.02 -3.35
CA THR A 109 -2.46 -18.43 -2.80
C THR A 109 -2.15 -17.06 -2.26
N VAL A 110 -2.88 -16.06 -2.73
CA VAL A 110 -2.64 -14.67 -2.36
C VAL A 110 -3.90 -14.01 -1.84
N SER A 111 -3.73 -13.04 -0.95
CA SER A 111 -4.77 -12.10 -0.56
C SER A 111 -4.36 -10.71 -0.99
N GLY A 112 -5.31 -9.89 -1.43
CA GLY A 112 -5.01 -8.52 -1.86
C GLY A 112 -6.09 -7.56 -1.40
N ASP A 113 -5.68 -6.34 -1.11
CA ASP A 113 -6.57 -5.26 -0.70
C ASP A 113 -6.03 -3.89 -1.13
N GLY A 114 -6.93 -2.93 -1.26
CA GLY A 114 -6.63 -1.54 -1.58
C GLY A 114 -6.71 -0.63 -0.36
N THR A 115 -5.88 0.41 -0.34
CA THR A 115 -6.03 1.55 0.57
C THR A 115 -6.01 2.85 -0.20
N TRP A 116 -6.74 3.85 0.29
CA TRP A 116 -6.93 5.12 -0.38
C TRP A 116 -6.52 6.29 0.51
N GLN A 117 -5.98 7.34 -0.11
CA GLN A 117 -5.57 8.56 0.60
C GLN A 117 -6.73 9.23 1.35
N LYS A 118 -7.95 9.15 0.80
CA LYS A 118 -9.16 9.74 1.39
C LYS A 118 -10.24 8.68 1.54
N ARG A 119 -11.06 8.81 2.60
CA ARG A 119 -12.28 8.01 2.75
C ARG A 119 -13.31 8.41 1.69
N GLY A 120 -14.11 7.43 1.25
CA GLY A 120 -15.14 7.61 0.23
C GLY A 120 -14.62 7.43 -1.21
N TYR A 121 -15.48 7.70 -2.19
CA TYR A 121 -15.22 7.38 -3.60
C TYR A 121 -14.43 8.44 -4.37
N SER A 122 -13.91 9.47 -3.69
CA SER A 122 -13.25 10.64 -4.31
C SER A 122 -11.73 10.63 -4.20
N SER A 123 -11.13 9.54 -3.72
CA SER A 123 -9.68 9.47 -3.60
C SER A 123 -9.01 9.46 -4.98
N LYS A 124 -7.95 10.26 -5.12
CA LYS A 124 -7.16 10.40 -6.34
C LYS A 124 -5.89 9.54 -6.33
N ASN A 125 -5.53 9.03 -5.15
CA ASN A 125 -4.40 8.16 -4.91
C ASN A 125 -4.87 6.91 -4.17
N GLY A 126 -4.30 5.77 -4.52
CA GLY A 126 -4.50 4.50 -3.83
C GLY A 126 -3.24 3.65 -3.89
N VAL A 127 -3.16 2.67 -2.99
CA VAL A 127 -2.12 1.64 -3.03
C VAL A 127 -2.83 0.30 -2.91
N VAL A 128 -2.53 -0.60 -3.83
CA VAL A 128 -3.04 -1.97 -3.83
C VAL A 128 -1.89 -2.86 -3.41
N THR A 129 -2.11 -3.74 -2.44
CA THR A 129 -1.05 -4.63 -1.93
C THR A 129 -1.50 -6.08 -2.04
N LEU A 130 -0.55 -6.94 -2.36
CA LEU A 130 -0.73 -8.38 -2.43
C LEU A 130 0.14 -9.07 -1.39
N VAL A 131 -0.44 -10.02 -0.64
CA VAL A 131 0.23 -10.79 0.41
C VAL A 131 0.09 -12.29 0.17
N GLY A 132 1.13 -13.05 0.50
CA GLY A 132 1.11 -14.51 0.51
C GLY A 132 0.30 -15.02 1.70
N VAL A 133 -0.51 -16.05 1.48
CA VAL A 133 -1.42 -16.56 2.53
C VAL A 133 -0.67 -17.37 3.60
N LYS A 134 0.38 -18.12 3.22
CA LYS A 134 1.18 -18.92 4.16
C LYS A 134 2.14 -18.06 4.98
N THR A 135 2.90 -17.20 4.30
CA THR A 135 3.91 -16.36 4.95
C THR A 135 3.33 -15.13 5.63
N GLY A 136 2.20 -14.62 5.14
CA GLY A 136 1.65 -13.32 5.55
C GLY A 136 2.50 -12.13 5.10
N LYS A 137 3.45 -12.33 4.16
CA LYS A 137 4.37 -11.29 3.69
C LYS A 137 3.87 -10.65 2.41
N ALA A 138 4.22 -9.38 2.20
CA ALA A 138 3.93 -8.67 0.96
C ALA A 138 4.72 -9.27 -0.22
N LEU A 139 4.02 -9.62 -1.29
CA LEU A 139 4.58 -10.19 -2.52
C LEU A 139 4.66 -9.16 -3.64
N ASP A 140 3.74 -8.20 -3.66
CA ASP A 140 3.72 -7.10 -4.62
C ASP A 140 2.86 -5.93 -4.07
N PHE A 141 3.06 -4.74 -4.61
CA PHE A 141 2.16 -3.60 -4.46
C PHE A 141 2.11 -2.76 -5.74
N GLU A 142 1.01 -2.06 -5.95
CA GLU A 142 0.84 -1.10 -7.04
C GLU A 142 0.35 0.24 -6.47
N VAL A 143 1.10 1.31 -6.72
CA VAL A 143 0.67 2.67 -6.41
C VAL A 143 -0.16 3.19 -7.58
N MET A 144 -1.38 3.63 -7.29
CA MET A 144 -2.35 4.10 -8.28
C MET A 144 -2.62 5.60 -8.09
N THR A 145 -2.59 6.37 -9.18
CA THR A 145 -2.91 7.80 -9.16
C THR A 145 -3.62 8.27 -10.43
N THR A 146 -4.63 9.12 -10.24
CA THR A 146 -5.31 9.86 -11.30
C THR A 146 -4.77 11.30 -11.44
N VAL A 147 -3.71 11.64 -10.71
CA VAL A 147 -3.15 13.00 -10.65
C VAL A 147 -1.67 12.99 -10.95
N CYS A 148 -1.27 13.95 -11.77
CA CYS A 148 0.11 14.37 -11.89
C CYS A 148 0.25 15.85 -11.52
N TYR A 149 1.34 16.17 -10.83
CA TYR A 149 1.68 17.55 -10.46
C TYR A 149 1.95 18.40 -11.70
N GLY A 150 2.67 17.88 -12.70
CA GLY A 150 2.91 18.57 -13.97
C GLY A 150 1.61 18.91 -14.69
N CYS A 151 0.75 17.91 -14.88
CA CYS A 151 -0.60 18.13 -15.44
C CYS A 151 -1.43 19.16 -14.66
N SER A 152 -1.40 19.12 -13.32
CA SER A 152 -2.22 20.03 -12.50
C SER A 152 -1.71 21.48 -12.51
N ASN A 153 -0.41 21.68 -12.79
CA ASN A 153 0.23 22.98 -12.82
C ASN A 153 0.48 23.51 -14.22
N TYR A 154 0.08 22.78 -15.26
CA TYR A 154 0.09 23.31 -16.61
C TYR A 154 -0.80 24.57 -16.68
N ARG A 155 -0.28 25.62 -17.32
CA ARG A 155 -0.94 26.93 -17.49
C ARG A 155 -1.05 27.34 -18.96
N GLY A 156 -0.70 26.45 -19.89
CA GLY A 156 -0.82 26.70 -21.32
C GLY A 156 -2.21 26.34 -21.87
N PRO A 157 -2.41 26.46 -23.20
CA PRO A 157 -3.66 26.08 -23.86
C PRO A 157 -3.96 24.58 -23.69
N THR A 158 -5.22 24.22 -23.46
CA THR A 158 -5.66 22.81 -23.29
C THR A 158 -6.01 22.11 -24.59
N GLU A 159 -5.91 22.82 -25.72
CA GLU A 159 -6.25 22.32 -27.06
C GLU A 159 -5.27 22.88 -28.09
N GLY A 160 -5.18 22.20 -29.24
CA GLY A 160 -4.31 22.58 -30.36
C GLY A 160 -2.87 22.07 -30.25
N ASP A 161 -2.06 22.42 -31.24
CA ASP A 161 -0.72 21.84 -31.43
C ASP A 161 0.23 22.04 -30.24
N LYS A 162 0.12 23.21 -29.58
CA LYS A 162 0.92 23.53 -28.38
C LYS A 162 0.60 22.62 -27.19
N TYR A 163 -0.65 22.20 -27.04
CA TYR A 163 -1.04 21.27 -25.99
C TYR A 163 -0.49 19.87 -26.28
N GLU A 164 -0.61 19.42 -27.54
CA GLU A 164 -0.12 18.10 -27.94
C GLU A 164 1.41 18.00 -27.88
N GLU A 165 2.14 19.07 -28.21
CA GLU A 165 3.59 19.13 -28.03
C GLU A 165 3.98 19.04 -26.55
N TRP A 166 3.32 19.82 -25.68
CA TRP A 166 3.55 19.73 -24.23
C TRP A 166 3.17 18.36 -23.67
N LYS A 167 2.05 17.78 -24.10
CA LYS A 167 1.59 16.46 -23.65
C LYS A 167 2.57 15.36 -24.07
N LYS A 168 3.18 15.49 -25.25
CA LYS A 168 4.26 14.59 -25.70
C LYS A 168 5.51 14.75 -24.84
N SER A 169 5.96 15.98 -24.58
CA SER A 169 7.16 16.20 -23.75
C SER A 169 6.96 15.81 -22.28
N HIS A 170 5.77 16.00 -21.72
CA HIS A 170 5.44 15.61 -20.35
C HIS A 170 5.14 14.11 -20.18
N ARG A 171 5.01 13.34 -21.26
CA ARG A 171 4.59 11.93 -21.21
C ARG A 171 5.45 11.08 -20.26
N GLU A 172 6.77 11.26 -20.30
CA GLU A 172 7.72 10.48 -19.50
C GLU A 172 7.72 10.88 -18.02
N GLU A 173 7.33 12.11 -17.72
CA GLU A 173 7.23 12.65 -16.34
C GLU A 173 5.83 12.51 -15.74
N CYS A 174 4.83 12.16 -16.57
CA CYS A 174 3.45 12.06 -16.14
C CYS A 174 3.29 10.87 -15.18
N THR A 175 2.86 11.17 -13.96
CA THR A 175 2.66 10.15 -12.94
C THR A 175 1.28 9.49 -13.02
N VAL A 176 0.35 10.01 -13.82
CA VAL A 176 -1.00 9.44 -13.95
C VAL A 176 -0.89 8.04 -14.52
N ASN A 177 -1.38 7.05 -13.77
CA ASN A 177 -1.37 5.66 -14.19
C ASN A 177 -2.74 4.99 -14.02
N HIS A 178 -3.80 5.73 -13.70
CA HIS A 178 -5.15 5.20 -13.59
C HIS A 178 -6.15 6.16 -14.20
N GLU A 179 -7.15 5.60 -14.87
CA GLU A 179 -8.29 6.32 -15.41
C GLU A 179 -9.59 5.76 -14.81
N GLY A 180 -10.56 6.64 -14.54
CA GLY A 180 -11.84 6.27 -13.95
C GLY A 180 -11.91 6.42 -12.43
N SER A 181 -12.83 5.69 -11.81
CA SER A 181 -13.16 5.87 -10.40
C SER A 181 -12.12 5.25 -9.45
N SER A 182 -12.07 5.76 -8.23
CA SER A 182 -11.22 5.24 -7.15
C SER A 182 -11.47 3.77 -6.85
N GLY A 183 -12.72 3.30 -6.93
CA GLY A 183 -13.09 1.90 -6.73
C GLY A 183 -12.59 0.94 -7.81
N LEU A 184 -12.13 1.46 -8.97
CA LEU A 184 -11.50 0.64 -10.01
C LEU A 184 -9.98 0.51 -9.82
N MET A 185 -9.37 1.29 -8.92
CA MET A 185 -7.93 1.21 -8.67
C MET A 185 -7.52 -0.15 -8.12
N GLU A 186 -8.33 -0.74 -7.23
CA GLU A 186 -8.04 -2.07 -6.67
C GLU A 186 -8.08 -3.17 -7.74
N PRO A 187 -9.17 -3.36 -8.52
CA PRO A 187 -9.19 -4.34 -9.60
C PRO A 187 -8.06 -4.18 -10.63
N VAL A 188 -7.76 -2.93 -11.03
CA VAL A 188 -6.70 -2.65 -12.01
C VAL A 188 -5.31 -2.91 -11.42
N GLY A 189 -5.06 -2.48 -10.18
CA GLY A 189 -3.78 -2.73 -9.51
C GLY A 189 -3.54 -4.21 -9.26
N MET A 190 -4.57 -4.96 -8.85
CA MET A 190 -4.52 -6.41 -8.73
C MET A 190 -4.20 -7.08 -10.07
N LEU A 191 -4.87 -6.67 -11.15
CA LEU A 191 -4.58 -7.20 -12.48
C LEU A 191 -3.12 -6.96 -12.90
N ARG A 192 -2.57 -5.77 -12.65
CA ARG A 192 -1.16 -5.46 -12.95
C ARG A 192 -0.19 -6.36 -12.17
N MET A 193 -0.44 -6.53 -10.88
CA MET A 193 0.39 -7.39 -10.02
C MET A 193 0.33 -8.85 -10.46
N PHE A 194 -0.85 -9.36 -10.83
CA PHE A 194 -1.00 -10.72 -11.38
C PHE A 194 -0.27 -10.85 -12.71
N SER A 195 -0.45 -9.90 -13.63
CA SER A 195 0.13 -9.98 -14.97
C SER A 195 1.66 -9.96 -14.97
N ARG A 196 2.29 -9.30 -13.99
CA ARG A 196 3.77 -9.22 -13.89
C ARG A 196 4.39 -10.27 -12.97
N SER A 197 3.61 -11.12 -12.31
CA SER A 197 4.11 -11.98 -11.23
C SER A 197 5.15 -12.99 -11.71
N GLU A 198 4.94 -13.58 -12.88
CA GLU A 198 5.85 -14.57 -13.46
C GLU A 198 7.18 -13.93 -13.83
N ALA A 199 7.14 -12.81 -14.56
CA ALA A 199 8.34 -12.09 -14.98
C ALA A 199 9.12 -11.51 -13.78
N ARG A 200 8.42 -11.04 -12.74
CA ARG A 200 9.04 -10.37 -11.60
C ARG A 200 9.54 -11.33 -10.53
N ASN A 201 8.73 -12.32 -10.20
CA ASN A 201 8.93 -13.19 -9.03
C ASN A 201 9.01 -14.68 -9.39
N GLY A 202 8.78 -15.08 -10.64
CA GLY A 202 8.82 -16.50 -11.05
C GLY A 202 7.62 -17.33 -10.57
N VAL A 203 6.54 -16.68 -10.13
CA VAL A 203 5.37 -17.34 -9.53
C VAL A 203 4.08 -16.90 -10.20
N ARG A 204 3.05 -17.75 -10.12
CA ARG A 204 1.68 -17.47 -10.58
C ARG A 204 0.72 -17.41 -9.42
N TYR A 205 -0.29 -16.57 -9.53
CA TYR A 205 -1.31 -16.45 -8.49
C TYR A 205 -2.58 -17.18 -8.91
N VAL A 206 -2.76 -18.42 -8.44
CA VAL A 206 -3.86 -19.31 -8.89
C VAL A 206 -5.04 -19.33 -7.93
N ARG A 207 -4.87 -18.84 -6.70
CA ARG A 207 -5.93 -18.74 -5.69
C ARG A 207 -5.93 -17.33 -5.10
N TYR A 208 -7.09 -16.68 -5.14
CA TYR A 208 -7.27 -15.32 -4.63
C TYR A 208 -8.25 -15.32 -3.45
N VAL A 209 -7.73 -14.97 -2.27
CA VAL A 209 -8.53 -14.70 -1.06
C VAL A 209 -8.91 -13.23 -1.05
N GLY A 210 -10.17 -12.95 -1.33
CA GLY A 210 -10.66 -11.58 -1.49
C GLY A 210 -12.00 -11.33 -0.82
N ASP A 211 -12.36 -10.06 -0.79
CA ASP A 211 -13.69 -9.62 -0.42
C ASP A 211 -14.75 -10.19 -1.41
N GLY A 212 -15.88 -10.63 -0.86
CA GLY A 212 -17.02 -11.13 -1.60
C GLY A 212 -17.60 -10.11 -2.59
N ASP A 213 -17.55 -8.81 -2.25
CA ASP A 213 -18.15 -7.69 -2.99
C ASP A 213 -17.11 -6.88 -3.81
N SER A 214 -16.01 -7.53 -4.22
CA SER A 214 -14.98 -6.89 -5.07
C SER A 214 -15.20 -7.17 -6.56
N LYS A 215 -14.98 -6.14 -7.40
CA LYS A 215 -14.88 -6.28 -8.87
C LYS A 215 -13.57 -6.94 -9.30
N THR A 216 -12.64 -7.12 -8.37
CA THR A 216 -11.30 -7.68 -8.60
C THR A 216 -11.35 -9.07 -9.23
N TYR A 217 -12.12 -10.01 -8.67
CA TYR A 217 -12.19 -11.36 -9.23
C TYR A 217 -12.77 -11.40 -10.66
N PRO A 218 -13.93 -10.77 -10.95
CA PRO A 218 -14.41 -10.64 -12.33
C PRO A 218 -13.37 -10.07 -13.29
N THR A 219 -12.62 -9.03 -12.88
CA THR A 219 -11.55 -8.43 -13.69
C THR A 219 -10.43 -9.43 -13.98
N LEU A 220 -9.99 -10.22 -12.99
CA LEU A 220 -8.96 -11.25 -13.19
C LEU A 220 -9.42 -12.36 -14.14
N VAL A 221 -10.67 -12.83 -13.99
CA VAL A 221 -11.26 -13.86 -14.87
C VAL A 221 -11.34 -13.37 -16.32
N GLN A 222 -11.77 -12.12 -16.52
CA GLN A 222 -11.93 -11.54 -17.85
C GLN A 222 -10.58 -11.35 -18.56
N ASN A 223 -9.55 -10.92 -17.83
CA ASN A 223 -8.27 -10.54 -18.43
C ASN A 223 -7.24 -11.68 -18.47
N LYS A 224 -7.51 -12.82 -17.80
CA LYS A 224 -6.67 -14.03 -17.90
C LYS A 224 -5.16 -13.74 -17.74
N PRO A 225 -4.70 -13.19 -16.61
CA PRO A 225 -3.32 -12.74 -16.44
C PRO A 225 -2.27 -13.86 -16.59
N HIS A 226 -2.68 -15.12 -16.43
CA HIS A 226 -1.85 -16.32 -16.61
C HIS A 226 -2.35 -17.21 -17.77
N GLY A 227 -2.92 -16.60 -18.81
CA GLY A 227 -3.53 -17.31 -19.94
C GLY A 227 -4.72 -18.16 -19.48
N ASP A 228 -4.72 -19.45 -19.79
CA ASP A 228 -5.85 -20.34 -19.45
C ASP A 228 -5.91 -20.74 -17.97
N THR A 229 -4.91 -20.37 -17.18
CA THR A 229 -4.92 -20.58 -15.73
C THR A 229 -5.73 -19.46 -15.05
N ILE A 230 -7.04 -19.65 -14.94
CA ILE A 230 -7.94 -18.70 -14.28
C ILE A 230 -7.79 -18.84 -12.75
N PRO A 231 -7.49 -17.76 -12.00
CA PRO A 231 -7.44 -17.83 -10.55
C PRO A 231 -8.78 -18.26 -9.97
N SER A 232 -8.77 -19.06 -8.91
CA SER A 232 -9.98 -19.45 -8.16
C SER A 232 -10.22 -18.51 -6.97
N LYS A 233 -11.48 -18.14 -6.72
CA LYS A 233 -11.86 -17.26 -5.60
C LYS A 233 -12.03 -18.06 -4.31
N ILE A 234 -11.42 -17.58 -3.24
CA ILE A 234 -11.64 -18.02 -1.87
C ILE A 234 -12.26 -16.85 -1.09
N GLU A 235 -13.35 -17.12 -0.38
CA GLU A 235 -14.02 -16.12 0.45
C GLU A 235 -13.23 -15.88 1.74
N CYS A 236 -13.00 -14.61 2.08
CA CYS A 236 -12.35 -14.29 3.36
C CYS A 236 -13.26 -14.64 4.55
N THR A 237 -12.67 -15.01 5.69
CA THR A 237 -13.42 -15.42 6.88
C THR A 237 -14.44 -14.37 7.32
N GLY A 238 -14.09 -13.08 7.22
CA GLY A 238 -15.02 -12.00 7.53
C GLY A 238 -16.25 -12.00 6.62
N HIS A 239 -16.08 -12.28 5.32
CA HIS A 239 -17.17 -12.42 4.36
C HIS A 239 -18.05 -13.63 4.65
N VAL A 240 -17.43 -14.75 5.00
CA VAL A 240 -18.15 -15.97 5.41
C VAL A 240 -19.02 -15.67 6.64
N GLN A 241 -18.50 -14.97 7.66
CA GLN A 241 -19.27 -14.56 8.84
C GLN A 241 -20.47 -13.67 8.46
N LYS A 242 -20.25 -12.61 7.67
CA LYS A 242 -21.30 -11.70 7.22
C LYS A 242 -22.38 -12.44 6.43
N ARG A 243 -21.97 -13.28 5.47
CA ARG A 243 -22.88 -14.04 4.61
C ARG A 243 -23.73 -15.03 5.41
N MET A 244 -23.14 -15.72 6.39
CA MET A 244 -23.89 -16.59 7.30
C MET A 244 -24.98 -15.80 8.05
N GLY A 245 -24.61 -14.66 8.64
CA GLY A 245 -25.55 -13.80 9.35
C GLY A 245 -26.69 -13.29 8.46
N THR A 246 -26.40 -12.90 7.22
CA THR A 246 -27.41 -12.47 6.25
C THR A 246 -28.35 -13.60 5.86
N ARG A 247 -27.82 -14.79 5.57
CA ARG A 247 -28.63 -15.96 5.18
C ARG A 247 -29.55 -16.44 6.30
N LEU A 248 -29.06 -16.46 7.55
CA LEU A 248 -29.89 -16.83 8.71
C LEU A 248 -31.02 -15.83 8.95
N ARG A 249 -30.76 -14.53 8.79
CA ARG A 249 -31.81 -13.49 8.87
C ARG A 249 -32.83 -13.62 7.75
N ALA A 250 -32.38 -13.91 6.53
CA ALA A 250 -33.26 -14.15 5.39
C ALA A 250 -34.15 -15.37 5.61
N LEU A 251 -33.59 -16.48 6.12
CA LEU A 251 -34.35 -17.69 6.49
C LEU A 251 -35.40 -17.39 7.57
N LYS A 252 -35.00 -16.70 8.65
CA LYS A 252 -35.91 -16.26 9.71
C LYS A 252 -37.07 -15.43 9.17
N LYS A 253 -36.81 -14.54 8.20
CA LYS A 253 -37.82 -13.72 7.53
C LYS A 253 -38.74 -14.56 6.63
N ALA A 254 -38.17 -15.48 5.84
CA ALA A 254 -38.92 -16.34 4.94
C ALA A 254 -39.87 -17.30 5.67
N MET A 255 -39.46 -17.79 6.84
CA MET A 255 -40.26 -18.70 7.68
C MET A 255 -41.15 -17.96 8.69
N ARG A 256 -41.35 -16.65 8.53
CA ARG A 256 -42.17 -15.85 9.46
C ARG A 256 -43.61 -16.38 9.47
N GLY A 257 -44.11 -16.70 10.66
CA GLY A 257 -45.47 -17.22 10.85
C GLY A 257 -45.62 -18.72 10.58
N GLN A 258 -44.62 -19.37 9.97
CA GLN A 258 -44.60 -20.82 9.81
C GLN A 258 -44.23 -21.48 11.14
N LYS A 259 -44.95 -22.56 11.47
CA LYS A 259 -44.66 -23.38 12.63
C LYS A 259 -43.72 -24.51 12.22
N LEU A 260 -42.71 -24.76 13.04
CA LEU A 260 -41.86 -25.94 12.93
C LEU A 260 -42.62 -27.17 13.45
N SER A 261 -41.99 -28.35 13.39
CA SER A 261 -42.56 -29.61 13.89
C SER A 261 -42.99 -29.56 15.35
N ASP A 262 -42.42 -28.66 16.15
CA ASP A 262 -42.77 -28.44 17.55
C ASP A 262 -43.89 -27.40 17.78
N GLY A 263 -44.57 -26.96 16.71
CA GLY A 263 -45.68 -26.02 16.77
C GLY A 263 -45.28 -24.56 17.05
N LYS A 264 -43.98 -24.27 17.20
CA LYS A 264 -43.46 -22.90 17.44
C LYS A 264 -42.83 -22.32 16.18
N THR A 265 -42.71 -21.00 16.14
CA THR A 265 -42.01 -20.31 15.03
C THR A 265 -40.49 -20.44 15.17
N ILE A 266 -39.77 -20.20 14.07
CA ILE A 266 -38.29 -20.19 14.06
C ILE A 266 -37.69 -19.08 14.93
N GLY A 267 -38.45 -18.02 15.22
CA GLY A 267 -38.05 -16.89 16.05
C GLY A 267 -38.65 -16.94 17.46
N GLY A 268 -38.26 -15.98 18.31
CA GLY A 268 -38.76 -15.85 19.68
C GLY A 268 -37.78 -16.34 20.75
N ALA A 269 -38.22 -16.30 22.01
CA ALA A 269 -37.41 -16.68 23.16
C ALA A 269 -36.90 -18.13 23.03
N GLY A 270 -35.59 -18.32 23.25
CA GLY A 270 -34.93 -19.64 23.13
C GLY A 270 -34.71 -20.14 21.69
N ARG A 271 -35.03 -19.35 20.66
CA ARG A 271 -34.94 -19.75 19.24
C ARG A 271 -33.92 -18.91 18.47
N LEU A 272 -34.05 -18.83 17.14
CA LEU A 272 -33.17 -18.07 16.26
C LEU A 272 -33.45 -16.55 16.39
N THR A 273 -32.93 -15.96 17.46
CA THR A 273 -32.95 -14.50 17.68
C THR A 273 -31.79 -13.83 16.92
N ASP A 274 -31.87 -12.52 16.70
CA ASP A 274 -30.77 -11.81 16.00
C ASP A 274 -29.46 -11.89 16.80
N LYS A 275 -29.54 -11.79 18.13
CA LYS A 275 -28.42 -12.05 19.04
C LYS A 275 -27.82 -13.45 18.83
N ARG A 276 -28.66 -14.48 18.67
CA ARG A 276 -28.18 -15.85 18.43
C ARG A 276 -27.56 -16.00 17.04
N ILE A 277 -28.09 -15.33 16.03
CA ILE A 277 -27.49 -15.28 14.69
C ILE A 277 -26.09 -14.63 14.75
N ASP A 278 -25.94 -13.53 15.48
CA ASP A 278 -24.65 -12.87 15.66
C ASP A 278 -23.64 -13.76 16.40
N GLN A 279 -24.09 -14.45 17.45
CA GLN A 279 -23.27 -15.43 18.17
C GLN A 279 -22.83 -16.59 17.27
N LEU A 280 -23.75 -17.17 16.48
CA LEU A 280 -23.43 -18.26 15.55
C LEU A 280 -22.44 -17.81 14.46
N SER A 281 -22.66 -16.62 13.89
CA SER A 281 -21.78 -16.06 12.85
C SER A 281 -20.39 -15.77 13.42
N THR A 282 -20.33 -15.25 14.64
CA THR A 282 -19.07 -15.00 15.36
C THR A 282 -18.34 -16.31 15.66
N TYR A 283 -19.06 -17.27 16.25
CA TYR A 283 -18.54 -18.60 16.59
C TYR A 283 -17.96 -19.29 15.36
N TYR A 284 -18.70 -19.33 14.25
CA TYR A 284 -18.26 -19.99 13.02
C TYR A 284 -16.97 -19.38 12.47
N GLY A 285 -16.86 -18.05 12.39
CA GLY A 285 -15.62 -17.44 11.93
C GLY A 285 -14.47 -17.58 12.92
N ASN A 286 -14.73 -17.66 14.23
CA ASN A 286 -13.70 -17.95 15.22
C ASN A 286 -13.20 -19.39 15.10
N ALA A 287 -14.08 -20.35 14.82
CA ALA A 287 -13.70 -21.74 14.54
C ALA A 287 -12.78 -21.82 13.31
N ILE A 288 -13.09 -21.09 12.24
CA ILE A 288 -12.22 -21.01 11.04
C ILE A 288 -10.85 -20.41 11.39
N ARG A 289 -10.81 -19.32 12.17
CA ARG A 289 -9.52 -18.69 12.57
C ARG A 289 -8.68 -19.58 13.48
N ALA A 290 -9.32 -20.40 14.31
CA ALA A 290 -8.68 -21.30 15.25
C ALA A 290 -8.18 -22.61 14.60
N ALA A 291 -8.75 -23.00 13.46
CA ALA A 291 -8.27 -24.14 12.69
C ALA A 291 -6.88 -23.85 12.12
N LYS A 292 -5.84 -24.44 12.74
CA LYS A 292 -4.43 -24.26 12.35
C LYS A 292 -4.10 -24.92 11.00
N ASP A 293 -4.92 -25.87 10.57
CA ASP A 293 -4.65 -26.69 9.37
C ASP A 293 -5.26 -26.10 8.07
N ILE A 294 -5.95 -24.96 8.16
CA ILE A 294 -6.59 -24.29 7.01
C ILE A 294 -5.80 -23.04 6.55
N LYS A 295 -4.75 -22.65 7.29
CA LYS A 295 -3.88 -21.51 6.92
C LYS A 295 -2.83 -21.95 5.93
#